data_AF-Q30333-F1
#
_entry.id   AF-Q30333-F1
#
_cell.length_a   1.000
_cell.length_b   1.000
_cell.length_c   1.000
_cell.angle_alpha   90.00
_cell.angle_beta   90.00
_cell.angle_gamma   90.00
#
_symmetry.space_group_name_H-M   'P 1'
#
loop_
_entity.id
_entity.type
_entity.pdbx_description
1 polymer ?
#
loop_
_entity_poly.entity_id
_entity_poly.type
_entity_poly.pdbx_seq_one_letter_code
_entity_poly.pdbx_strand_id
1 'polypeptide(L)'
;AVSRPGRGEPRFIPVGYVDDTQFVRLDSDTASPRMEPRARSVEQEWPEYWEEETRNTKAHAQTDRVNLRTLRSYYNQSQVGCDLGPDGRLLRRCEQFAYDGKDYLALNEDLCS
;
A
#
# COMPACT_ATOMS: atom_id res chain seq x y z
N ALA A 1 0.12 5.96 -5.71
CA ALA A 1 -1.08 6.41 -6.45
C ALA A 1 -0.70 6.91 -7.84
N VAL A 2 -1.47 6.61 -8.88
CA VAL A 2 -1.17 6.97 -10.27
C VAL A 2 -1.91 8.25 -10.68
N SER A 3 -1.19 9.26 -11.16
CA SER A 3 -1.76 10.53 -11.62
C SER A 3 -2.50 10.37 -12.96
N ARG A 4 -3.66 11.01 -13.08
CA ARG A 4 -4.45 11.04 -14.33
C ARG A 4 -4.69 12.47 -14.78
N PRO A 5 -3.95 12.97 -15.79
CA PRO A 5 -4.19 14.31 -16.34
C PRO A 5 -5.64 14.40 -16.88
N GLY A 6 -6.44 15.32 -16.32
CA GLY A 6 -7.79 15.64 -16.80
C GLY A 6 -8.96 14.77 -16.30
N ARG A 7 -8.74 13.77 -15.43
CA ARG A 7 -9.80 12.83 -14.98
C ARG A 7 -10.12 12.83 -13.47
N GLY A 8 -9.74 13.86 -12.72
CA GLY A 8 -10.09 13.99 -11.30
C GLY A 8 -9.01 13.48 -10.34
N GLU A 9 -9.40 12.82 -9.24
CA GLU A 9 -8.46 12.35 -8.21
C GLU A 9 -7.54 11.22 -8.70
N PRO A 10 -6.29 11.12 -8.21
CA PRO A 10 -5.39 10.02 -8.54
C PRO A 10 -5.98 8.67 -8.14
N ARG A 11 -5.83 7.66 -8.99
CA ARG A 11 -6.22 6.28 -8.63
C ARG A 11 -5.20 5.70 -7.66
N PHE A 12 -5.67 5.10 -6.58
CA PHE A 12 -4.83 4.34 -5.66
C PHE A 12 -5.36 2.90 -5.53
N ILE A 13 -4.43 1.95 -5.53
CA ILE A 13 -4.72 0.51 -5.50
C ILE A 13 -3.75 -0.13 -4.50
N PRO A 14 -4.04 -0.07 -3.19
CA PRO A 14 -3.22 -0.76 -2.21
C PRO A 14 -3.50 -2.25 -2.29
N VAL A 15 -2.43 -3.02 -2.19
CA VAL A 15 -2.44 -4.48 -2.21
C VAL A 15 -1.55 -4.97 -1.07
N GLY A 16 -2.00 -6.00 -0.36
CA GLY A 16 -1.24 -6.64 0.70
C GLY A 16 -0.88 -8.07 0.29
N TYR A 17 0.36 -8.46 0.57
CA TYR A 17 0.86 -9.81 0.37
C TYR A 17 1.35 -10.38 1.71
N VAL A 18 1.06 -11.66 1.94
CA VAL A 18 1.76 -12.49 2.91
C VAL A 18 2.44 -13.58 2.09
N ASP A 19 3.76 -13.65 2.19
CA ASP A 19 4.60 -14.40 1.25
C ASP A 19 4.24 -14.00 -0.20
N ASP A 20 3.99 -14.97 -1.08
CA ASP A 20 3.57 -14.74 -2.47
C ASP A 20 2.03 -14.67 -2.64
N THR A 21 1.27 -14.65 -1.55
CA THR A 21 -0.19 -14.68 -1.59
C THR A 21 -0.77 -13.30 -1.33
N GLN A 22 -1.45 -12.76 -2.33
CA GLN A 22 -2.23 -11.54 -2.13
C GLN A 22 -3.40 -11.83 -1.18
N PHE A 23 -3.47 -11.14 -0.05
CA PHE A 23 -4.53 -11.34 0.95
C PHE A 23 -5.55 -10.21 0.98
N VAL A 24 -5.18 -8.99 0.59
CA VAL A 24 -6.09 -7.83 0.54
C VAL A 24 -5.88 -6.94 -0.68
N ARG A 25 -6.95 -6.23 -1.06
CA ARG A 25 -6.95 -5.22 -2.12
C ARG A 25 -8.01 -4.16 -1.87
N LEU A 26 -7.71 -2.92 -2.24
CA LEU A 26 -8.74 -1.90 -2.47
C LEU A 26 -8.53 -1.28 -3.85
N ASP A 27 -9.61 -0.89 -4.53
CA ASP A 27 -9.53 -0.11 -5.77
C ASP A 27 -10.37 1.16 -5.66
N SER A 28 -9.71 2.31 -5.68
CA SER A 28 -10.35 3.61 -5.52
C SER A 28 -11.27 4.00 -6.67
N ASP A 29 -11.14 3.36 -7.84
CA ASP A 29 -11.97 3.64 -9.02
C ASP A 29 -13.35 2.97 -8.95
N THR A 30 -13.64 2.20 -7.90
CA THR A 30 -14.93 1.54 -7.71
C THR A 30 -15.97 2.49 -7.12
N ALA A 31 -17.26 2.22 -7.32
CA ALA A 31 -18.35 3.09 -6.83
C ALA A 31 -18.43 3.16 -5.30
N SER A 32 -18.00 2.10 -4.61
CA SER A 32 -17.92 2.04 -3.14
C SER A 32 -16.60 1.39 -2.74
N PRO A 33 -15.48 2.15 -2.75
CA PRO A 33 -14.17 1.61 -2.44
C PRO A 33 -14.10 1.11 -1.00
N ARG A 34 -13.76 -0.17 -0.84
CA ARG A 34 -13.54 -0.85 0.42
C ARG A 34 -12.39 -1.84 0.30
N MET A 35 -11.81 -2.21 1.43
CA MET A 35 -10.85 -3.30 1.46
C MET A 35 -11.58 -4.63 1.24
N GLU A 36 -11.00 -5.46 0.37
CA GLU A 36 -11.58 -6.74 -0.03
C GLU A 36 -10.62 -7.89 0.26
N PRO A 37 -11.11 -9.02 0.79
CA PRO A 37 -10.30 -10.22 0.94
C PRO A 37 -9.92 -10.80 -0.43
N ARG A 38 -8.68 -11.28 -0.53
CA ARG A 38 -8.11 -11.92 -1.72
C ARG A 38 -7.58 -13.33 -1.43
N ALA A 39 -7.60 -13.73 -0.16
CA ALA A 39 -7.25 -15.07 0.29
C ALA A 39 -8.27 -15.58 1.32
N ARG A 40 -8.47 -16.91 1.32
CA ARG A 40 -9.39 -17.58 2.27
C ARG A 40 -9.01 -17.38 3.74
N SER A 41 -7.73 -17.19 4.02
CA SER A 41 -7.22 -16.99 5.38
C SER A 41 -7.82 -15.76 6.07
N VAL A 42 -8.24 -14.75 5.30
CA VAL A 42 -8.78 -13.50 5.83
C VAL A 42 -10.28 -13.33 5.60
N GLU A 43 -10.95 -14.25 4.90
CA GLU A 43 -12.41 -14.16 4.67
C GLU A 43 -13.23 -14.18 5.98
N GLN A 44 -12.66 -14.73 7.06
CA GLN A 44 -13.32 -14.88 8.37
C GLN A 44 -13.11 -13.68 9.30
N GLU A 45 -12.37 -12.66 8.86
CA GLU A 45 -12.18 -11.44 9.64
C GLU A 45 -13.51 -10.72 9.88
N TRP A 46 -13.63 -10.09 11.05
CA TRP A 46 -14.86 -9.42 11.47
C TRP A 46 -15.14 -8.15 10.65
N PRO A 47 -16.42 -7.75 10.47
CA PRO A 47 -16.78 -6.57 9.69
C PRO A 47 -16.05 -5.29 10.12
N GLU A 48 -15.79 -5.13 11.42
CA GLU A 48 -15.12 -3.96 11.98
C GLU A 48 -13.66 -3.87 11.53
N TYR A 49 -12.97 -5.00 11.30
CA TYR A 49 -11.62 -5.04 10.73
C TYR A 49 -11.64 -4.44 9.33
N TRP A 50 -12.59 -4.86 8.49
CA TRP A 50 -12.72 -4.36 7.13
C TRP A 50 -13.06 -2.86 7.07
N GLU A 51 -13.89 -2.38 7.99
CA GLU A 51 -14.20 -0.96 8.11
C GLU A 51 -12.98 -0.14 8.54
N GLU A 52 -12.23 -0.64 9.53
CA GLU A 52 -11.00 -0.01 10.02
C GLU A 52 -9.92 0.03 8.93
N GLU A 53 -9.64 -1.10 8.28
CA GLU A 53 -8.65 -1.19 7.20
C GLU A 53 -9.02 -0.28 6.02
N THR A 54 -10.31 -0.23 5.67
CA THR A 54 -10.80 0.70 4.65
C THR A 54 -10.56 2.16 5.05
N ARG A 55 -10.83 2.52 6.30
CA ARG A 55 -10.65 3.89 6.83
C ARG A 55 -9.18 4.29 6.86
N ASN A 56 -8.32 3.42 7.41
CA ASN A 56 -6.87 3.64 7.48
C ASN A 56 -6.28 3.80 6.09
N THR A 57 -6.63 2.91 5.16
CA THR A 57 -6.17 2.97 3.78
C THR A 57 -6.58 4.27 3.08
N LYS A 58 -7.82 4.72 3.28
CA LYS A 58 -8.29 6.01 2.72
C LYS A 58 -7.54 7.19 3.35
N ALA A 59 -7.25 7.15 4.65
CA ALA A 59 -6.47 8.18 5.32
C ALA A 59 -5.04 8.25 4.79
N HIS A 60 -4.36 7.10 4.64
CA HIS A 60 -3.04 7.02 4.02
C HIS A 60 -3.04 7.57 2.59
N ALA A 61 -4.03 7.20 1.77
CA ALA A 61 -4.14 7.72 0.41
C ALA A 61 -4.33 9.25 0.36
N GLN A 62 -5.05 9.84 1.32
CA GLN A 62 -5.18 11.31 1.42
C GLN A 62 -3.88 11.97 1.91
N THR A 63 -3.19 11.37 2.87
CA THR A 63 -1.86 11.84 3.31
C THR A 63 -0.85 11.79 2.15
N ASP A 64 -0.81 10.68 1.41
CA ASP A 64 0.00 10.53 0.22
C ASP A 64 -0.38 11.55 -0.84
N ARG A 65 -1.68 11.86 -1.02
CA ARG A 65 -2.14 12.91 -1.94
C ARG A 65 -1.69 14.31 -1.51
N VAL A 66 -1.76 14.65 -0.23
CA VAL A 66 -1.30 15.95 0.30
C VAL A 66 0.21 16.05 0.15
N ASN A 67 0.94 14.96 0.41
CA ASN A 67 2.37 14.85 0.16
C ASN A 67 2.66 15.01 -1.33
N LEU A 68 1.95 14.31 -2.21
CA LEU A 68 2.05 14.43 -3.68
C LEU A 68 1.79 15.85 -4.19
N ARG A 69 0.86 16.60 -3.58
CA ARG A 69 0.60 18.01 -3.93
C ARG A 69 1.71 18.93 -3.44
N THR A 70 2.23 18.70 -2.23
CA THR A 70 3.28 19.51 -1.59
C THR A 70 4.66 19.26 -2.21
N LEU A 71 4.95 18.00 -2.56
CA LEU A 71 6.20 17.53 -3.15
C LEU A 71 6.16 17.40 -4.68
N ARG A 72 5.04 17.81 -5.30
CA ARG A 72 4.67 17.91 -6.73
C ARG A 72 5.08 16.81 -7.73
N SER A 73 5.96 15.85 -7.42
CA SER A 73 6.53 14.91 -8.40
C SER A 73 7.25 13.67 -7.86
N TYR A 74 7.33 13.38 -6.55
CA TYR A 74 8.34 12.40 -6.13
C TYR A 74 7.97 10.91 -6.20
N TYR A 75 6.73 10.45 -5.95
CA TYR A 75 6.44 8.99 -5.96
C TYR A 75 4.99 8.66 -6.33
N ASN A 76 4.78 7.83 -7.35
CA ASN A 76 3.44 7.29 -7.69
C ASN A 76 3.28 5.83 -7.25
N GLN A 77 4.33 5.23 -6.70
CA GLN A 77 4.38 3.85 -6.21
C GLN A 77 5.12 3.82 -4.87
N SER A 78 4.64 2.98 -3.95
CA SER A 78 5.28 2.71 -2.67
C SER A 78 5.14 1.23 -2.34
N GLN A 79 6.15 0.70 -1.64
CA GLN A 79 6.18 -0.66 -1.13
C GLN A 79 6.71 -0.61 0.30
N VAL A 80 5.95 -1.20 1.22
CA VAL A 80 6.35 -1.37 2.62
C VAL A 80 6.18 -2.84 2.97
N GLY A 81 7.17 -3.44 3.61
CA GLY A 81 7.13 -4.86 3.95
C GLY A 81 8.19 -5.26 4.97
N CYS A 82 8.14 -6.51 5.38
CA CYS A 82 9.14 -7.11 6.26
C CYS A 82 9.27 -8.61 5.99
N ASP A 83 10.46 -9.14 6.19
CA ASP A 83 10.73 -10.58 6.13
C ASP A 83 11.01 -11.09 7.54
N LEU A 84 10.39 -12.22 7.89
CA LEU A 84 10.58 -12.89 9.18
C LEU A 84 11.39 -14.17 9.00
N GLY A 85 12.26 -14.45 9.97
CA GLY A 85 13.05 -15.67 10.01
C GLY A 85 12.22 -16.88 10.45
N PRO A 86 12.79 -18.10 10.37
CA PRO A 86 12.11 -19.32 10.81
C PRO A 86 11.71 -19.30 12.30
N ASP A 87 12.39 -18.48 13.10
CA ASP A 87 12.10 -18.24 14.51
C ASP A 87 11.05 -17.12 14.74
N GLY A 88 10.46 -16.58 13.66
CA GLY A 88 9.47 -15.51 13.69
C GLY A 88 10.07 -14.13 13.99
N ARG A 89 11.40 -14.00 14.07
CA ARG A 89 12.05 -12.71 14.31
C ARG A 89 12.18 -11.92 13.04
N LEU A 90 12.08 -10.59 13.16
CA LEU A 90 12.33 -9.67 12.05
C LEU A 90 13.75 -9.88 11.53
N LEU A 91 13.85 -10.27 10.26
CA LEU A 91 15.11 -10.27 9.53
C LEU A 91 15.27 -8.93 8.84
N ARG A 92 14.26 -8.56 8.03
CA ARG A 92 14.35 -7.42 7.11
C ARG A 92 13.15 -6.51 7.21
N ARG A 93 13.35 -5.20 7.10
CA ARG A 93 12.27 -4.23 6.83
C ARG A 93 12.55 -3.47 5.53
N CYS A 94 11.58 -3.48 4.63
CA CYS A 94 11.65 -2.77 3.36
C CYS A 94 10.67 -1.59 3.35
N GLU A 95 11.17 -0.42 2.95
CA GLU A 95 10.35 0.74 2.62
C GLU A 95 10.96 1.42 1.38
N GLN A 96 10.22 1.37 0.28
CA GLN A 96 10.66 1.82 -1.03
C GLN A 96 9.59 2.66 -1.69
N PHE A 97 10.04 3.67 -2.42
CA PHE A 97 9.22 4.60 -3.15
C PHE A 97 9.75 4.79 -4.57
N ALA A 98 8.85 4.75 -5.54
CA ALA A 98 9.18 4.83 -6.96
C ALA A 98 8.28 5.84 -7.71
N TYR A 99 8.83 6.38 -8.79
CA TYR A 99 8.14 7.28 -9.71
C TYR A 99 8.32 6.80 -11.14
N ASP A 100 7.20 6.64 -11.86
CA ASP A 100 7.17 6.16 -13.24
C ASP A 100 7.96 4.86 -13.45
N GLY A 101 7.89 3.97 -12.44
CA GLY A 101 8.55 2.66 -12.45
C GLY A 101 10.05 2.71 -12.18
N LYS A 102 10.61 3.85 -11.77
CA LYS A 102 11.99 3.97 -11.30
C LYS A 102 12.03 4.19 -9.81
N ASP A 103 12.87 3.41 -9.12
CA ASP A 103 13.16 3.63 -7.71
C ASP A 103 13.72 5.03 -7.51
N TYR A 104 13.20 5.72 -6.50
CA TYR A 104 13.56 7.10 -6.23
C TYR A 104 14.03 7.27 -4.78
N LEU A 105 13.45 6.55 -3.82
CA LEU A 105 13.92 6.57 -2.43
C LEU A 105 13.68 5.20 -1.80
N ALA A 106 14.73 4.61 -1.26
CA ALA A 106 14.69 3.35 -0.56
C ALA A 106 15.38 3.51 0.80
N LEU A 107 14.86 2.86 1.83
CA LEU A 107 15.55 2.72 3.10
C LEU A 107 16.86 1.95 2.88
N ASN A 108 17.98 2.42 3.44
CA ASN A 108 19.30 1.81 3.27
C ASN A 108 19.30 0.30 3.61
N GLU A 109 20.15 -0.45 2.91
CA GLU A 109 20.34 -1.90 3.11
C GLU A 109 20.58 -2.30 4.57
N ASP A 110 21.14 -1.43 5.41
CA ASP A 110 21.36 -1.72 6.84
C ASP A 110 20.06 -1.92 7.66
N LEU A 111 18.91 -1.49 7.13
CA LEU A 111 17.57 -1.76 7.67
C LEU A 111 16.73 -2.65 6.73
N CYS A 112 17.18 -2.77 5.48
CA CYS A 112 16.77 -3.69 4.44
C CYS A 112 17.67 -4.96 4.39
N SER A 113 18.25 -5.38 5.53
CA SER A 113 19.18 -6.52 5.61
C SER A 113 18.47 -7.83 5.90
#